data_AF-A0A948Z4I9-F1
#
_entry.id   AF-A0A948Z4I9-F1
#
_cell.length_a   1.000
_cell.length_b   1.000
_cell.length_c   1.000
_cell.angle_alpha   90.00
_cell.angle_beta   90.00
_cell.angle_gamma   90.00
#
_symmetry.space_group_name_H-M   'P 1'
#
loop_
_entity.id
_entity.type
_entity.pdbx_description
1 polymer ?
#
loop_
_entity_poly.entity_id
_entity_poly.type
_entity_poly.pdbx_seq_one_letter_code
_entity_poly.pdbx_strand_id
1 'polypeptide(L)'
;MKDYYHEFHIPVMGTGHSVDTPIRVACLGITSVISLVDDLLLEKIRKYYSEKFSLPYSRIPANENDGRAKRITAYLETVQEIVRIKMDRIKKQPFFKNNEKSKYFDLLPEESPLKKAYNKLLHMKEGSKRSALENELTGKMKPGSIDVNIMVKLDRIVFGSNGEPLGDEFSDAKTALRGYANSSLKSGIVFSAGINQRLFNYMARFKDFYRDKTGQVKKKIILKVSDFRSSLIQGKFLAKRGLEVHEFRIESGLNCGGHTFASNGILLPTVLKEFK
;
A
#
# COMPACT_ATOMS: atom_id res chain seq x y z
N MET A 1 0.70 8.66 16.03
CA MET A 1 0.12 7.31 16.06
C MET A 1 0.74 6.49 14.93
N LYS A 2 1.72 5.63 15.23
CA LYS A 2 2.24 4.67 14.24
C LYS A 2 1.29 3.47 14.24
N ASP A 3 0.43 3.37 13.24
CA ASP A 3 -0.48 2.23 13.03
C ASP A 3 0.26 0.96 12.55
N TYR A 4 1.58 1.00 12.39
CA TYR A 4 2.38 -0.11 11.86
C TYR A 4 3.21 -0.75 12.97
N TYR A 5 3.33 -2.08 12.94
CA TYR A 5 4.18 -2.81 13.88
C TYR A 5 5.66 -2.79 13.50
N HIS A 6 5.96 -2.62 12.21
CA HIS A 6 7.31 -2.48 11.69
C HIS A 6 7.65 -1.01 11.49
N GLU A 7 8.94 -0.68 11.60
CA GLU A 7 9.45 0.68 11.39
C GLU A 7 9.87 0.96 9.95
N PHE A 8 9.83 -0.07 9.10
CA PHE A 8 10.12 0.02 7.67
C PHE A 8 8.90 -0.40 6.85
N HIS A 9 8.94 -0.08 5.55
CA HIS A 9 8.05 -0.61 4.54
C HIS A 9 8.85 -1.02 3.31
N ILE A 10 8.32 -1.93 2.50
CA ILE A 10 8.93 -2.29 1.21
C ILE A 10 8.37 -1.35 0.13
N PRO A 11 9.18 -0.45 -0.45
CA PRO A 11 8.73 0.44 -1.51
C PRO A 11 8.54 -0.31 -2.83
N VAL A 12 8.04 0.38 -3.86
CA VAL A 12 8.07 -0.13 -5.23
C VAL A 12 9.53 -0.27 -5.67
N MET A 13 9.93 -1.49 -6.02
CA MET A 13 11.27 -1.82 -6.57
C MET A 13 11.24 -2.11 -8.08
N GLY A 14 10.11 -1.85 -8.72
CA GLY A 14 9.80 -2.22 -10.10
C GLY A 14 8.53 -3.07 -10.17
N THR A 15 7.69 -2.82 -11.18
CA THR A 15 6.35 -3.44 -11.25
C THR A 15 6.44 -4.97 -11.25
N GLY A 16 7.34 -5.58 -12.02
CA GLY A 16 7.52 -7.04 -12.05
C GLY A 16 8.08 -7.66 -10.76
N HIS A 17 8.83 -6.89 -9.96
CA HIS A 17 9.47 -7.40 -8.74
C HIS A 17 8.59 -7.25 -7.48
N SER A 18 7.71 -6.25 -7.46
CA SER A 18 6.97 -5.87 -6.25
C SER A 18 5.45 -6.06 -6.34
N VAL A 19 4.94 -6.50 -7.50
CA VAL A 19 3.49 -6.66 -7.76
C VAL A 19 2.78 -7.54 -6.72
N ASP A 20 3.41 -8.64 -6.30
CA ASP A 20 2.84 -9.63 -5.38
C ASP A 20 3.50 -9.63 -3.99
N THR A 21 4.38 -8.65 -3.71
CA THR A 21 5.06 -8.55 -2.41
C THR A 21 4.09 -8.62 -1.22
N PRO A 22 2.93 -7.92 -1.23
CA PRO A 22 1.99 -8.03 -0.12
C PRO A 22 1.46 -9.45 0.10
N ILE A 23 1.27 -10.25 -0.96
CA ILE A 23 0.89 -11.67 -0.84
C ILE A 23 1.95 -12.44 -0.04
N ARG A 24 3.24 -12.09 -0.18
CA ARG A 24 4.34 -12.82 0.45
C ARG A 24 4.56 -12.41 1.90
N VAL A 25 4.47 -11.11 2.22
CA VAL A 25 4.94 -10.57 3.50
C VAL A 25 3.89 -9.88 4.37
N ALA A 26 2.71 -9.54 3.84
CA ALA A 26 1.72 -8.81 4.63
C ALA A 26 1.22 -9.65 5.82
N CYS A 27 1.10 -10.97 5.68
CA CYS A 27 0.74 -11.85 6.80
C CYS A 27 1.78 -11.88 7.93
N LEU A 28 2.99 -11.34 7.71
CA LEU A 28 4.05 -11.12 8.71
C LEU A 28 4.03 -9.69 9.31
N GLY A 29 2.98 -8.93 9.05
CA GLY A 29 2.82 -7.55 9.52
C GLY A 29 3.54 -6.49 8.68
N ILE A 30 4.28 -6.88 7.65
CA ILE A 30 5.15 -5.99 6.87
C ILE A 30 4.35 -5.26 5.78
N THR A 31 4.34 -3.93 5.86
CA THR A 31 3.72 -3.06 4.83
C THR A 31 4.55 -3.06 3.55
N SER A 32 3.89 -3.15 2.40
CA SER A 32 4.55 -3.10 1.09
C SER A 32 3.66 -2.43 0.04
N VAL A 33 4.29 -1.94 -1.03
CA VAL A 33 3.64 -1.09 -2.04
C VAL A 33 3.56 -1.78 -3.40
N ILE A 34 2.36 -1.84 -3.98
CA ILE A 34 2.08 -2.34 -5.34
C ILE A 34 2.08 -1.17 -6.33
N SER A 35 2.84 -1.27 -7.43
CA SER A 35 2.72 -0.33 -8.55
C SER A 35 1.46 -0.63 -9.38
N LEU A 36 0.61 0.38 -9.62
CA LEU A 36 -0.62 0.25 -10.41
C LEU A 36 -0.43 0.56 -11.90
N VAL A 37 0.82 0.70 -12.36
CA VAL A 37 1.15 1.21 -13.70
C VAL A 37 0.82 0.22 -14.82
N ASP A 38 0.97 -1.09 -14.58
CA ASP A 38 0.74 -2.13 -15.59
C ASP A 38 -0.39 -3.07 -15.16
N ASP A 39 -1.62 -2.71 -15.50
CA ASP A 39 -2.83 -3.47 -15.17
C ASP A 39 -2.96 -4.80 -15.93
N LEU A 40 -2.30 -4.94 -17.08
CA LEU A 40 -2.27 -6.20 -17.83
C LEU A 40 -1.38 -7.22 -17.13
N LEU A 41 -0.25 -6.77 -16.56
CA LEU A 41 0.54 -7.60 -15.66
C LEU A 41 -0.27 -7.97 -14.42
N LEU A 42 -0.97 -7.02 -13.79
CA LEU A 42 -1.82 -7.31 -12.61
C LEU A 42 -2.83 -8.42 -12.91
N GLU A 43 -3.47 -8.39 -14.08
CA GLU A 43 -4.43 -9.42 -14.50
C GLU A 43 -3.80 -10.80 -14.71
N LYS A 44 -2.58 -10.86 -15.29
CA LYS A 44 -1.83 -12.12 -15.42
C LYS A 44 -1.49 -12.71 -14.05
N ILE A 45 -1.03 -11.87 -13.13
CA ILE A 45 -0.71 -12.27 -11.75
C ILE A 45 -1.98 -12.67 -11.00
N ARG A 46 -3.10 -11.95 -11.20
CA ARG A 46 -4.42 -12.29 -10.63
C ARG A 46 -4.84 -13.69 -11.05
N LYS A 47 -4.72 -14.04 -12.34
CA LYS A 47 -5.02 -15.39 -12.84
C LYS A 47 -4.21 -16.45 -12.10
N TYR A 48 -2.89 -16.31 -12.09
CA TYR A 48 -1.98 -17.26 -11.45
C TYR A 48 -2.32 -17.47 -9.96
N TYR A 49 -2.54 -16.39 -9.23
CA TYR A 49 -2.85 -16.48 -7.80
C TYR A 49 -4.25 -16.96 -7.50
N SER A 50 -5.23 -16.66 -8.37
CA SER A 50 -6.59 -17.19 -8.22
C SER A 50 -6.59 -18.71 -8.37
N GLU A 51 -5.88 -19.24 -9.37
CA GLU A 51 -5.69 -20.69 -9.53
C GLU A 51 -4.99 -21.30 -8.31
N LYS A 52 -3.87 -20.70 -7.89
CA LYS A 52 -3.07 -21.19 -6.75
C LYS A 52 -3.83 -21.23 -5.41
N PHE A 53 -4.76 -20.30 -5.19
CA PHE A 53 -5.55 -20.21 -3.97
C PHE A 53 -6.99 -20.69 -4.14
N SER A 54 -7.34 -21.27 -5.31
CA SER A 54 -8.70 -21.73 -5.63
C SER A 54 -9.76 -20.63 -5.44
N LEU A 55 -9.45 -19.40 -5.87
CA LEU A 55 -10.36 -18.26 -5.82
C LEU A 55 -11.15 -18.13 -7.14
N PRO A 56 -12.39 -17.61 -7.10
CA PRO A 56 -13.16 -17.33 -8.31
C PRO A 56 -12.41 -16.38 -9.25
N TYR A 57 -12.39 -16.73 -10.54
CA TYR A 57 -11.70 -15.95 -11.55
C TYR A 57 -12.50 -15.89 -12.86
N SER A 58 -12.82 -14.68 -13.29
CA SER A 58 -13.27 -14.35 -14.63
C SER A 58 -12.30 -13.35 -15.25
N ARG A 59 -11.77 -13.63 -16.44
CA ARG A 59 -10.84 -12.74 -17.14
C ARG A 59 -11.51 -11.41 -17.47
N ILE A 60 -10.81 -10.30 -17.28
CA ILE A 60 -11.23 -8.96 -17.70
C ILE A 60 -10.46 -8.58 -18.99
N PRO A 61 -11.11 -8.59 -20.17
CA PRO A 61 -10.47 -8.34 -21.46
C PRO A 61 -9.78 -6.98 -21.56
N ALA A 62 -8.72 -6.89 -22.38
CA ALA A 62 -7.96 -5.64 -22.55
C ALA A 62 -8.82 -4.48 -23.09
N ASN A 63 -9.78 -4.81 -23.96
CA ASN A 63 -10.75 -3.90 -24.60
C ASN A 63 -12.05 -3.70 -23.80
N GLU A 64 -12.14 -4.25 -22.58
CA GLU A 64 -13.28 -4.04 -21.70
C GLU A 64 -13.47 -2.55 -21.40
N ASN A 65 -14.73 -2.10 -21.38
CA ASN A 65 -15.03 -0.73 -20.98
C ASN A 65 -14.60 -0.50 -19.52
N ASP A 66 -13.81 0.55 -19.29
CA ASP A 66 -13.12 0.80 -18.03
C ASP A 66 -12.27 -0.39 -17.52
N GLY A 67 -11.73 -1.18 -18.45
CA GLY A 67 -11.05 -2.44 -18.17
C GLY A 67 -9.87 -2.31 -17.21
N ARG A 68 -9.10 -1.22 -17.29
CA ARG A 68 -7.97 -0.96 -16.38
C ARG A 68 -8.42 -0.81 -14.94
N ALA A 69 -9.42 0.03 -14.68
CA ALA A 69 -9.91 0.24 -13.32
C ALA A 69 -10.49 -1.08 -12.76
N LYS A 70 -11.27 -1.80 -13.57
CA LYS A 70 -11.82 -3.13 -13.21
C LYS A 70 -10.73 -4.15 -12.88
N ARG A 71 -9.66 -4.26 -13.70
CA ARG A 71 -8.52 -5.14 -13.45
C ARG A 71 -7.78 -4.80 -12.17
N ILE A 72 -7.51 -3.51 -11.95
CA ILE A 72 -6.86 -3.03 -10.72
C ILE A 72 -7.71 -3.37 -9.50
N THR A 73 -9.01 -3.05 -9.51
CA THR A 73 -9.91 -3.39 -8.40
C THR A 73 -9.90 -4.90 -8.13
N ALA A 74 -10.15 -5.72 -9.15
CA ALA A 74 -10.20 -7.17 -9.01
C ALA A 74 -8.88 -7.77 -8.50
N TYR A 75 -7.75 -7.23 -8.94
CA TYR A 75 -6.44 -7.64 -8.45
C TYR A 75 -6.25 -7.31 -6.98
N LEU A 76 -6.59 -6.10 -6.55
CA LEU A 76 -6.47 -5.67 -5.16
C LEU A 76 -7.38 -6.48 -4.22
N GLU A 77 -8.60 -6.82 -4.64
CA GLU A 77 -9.47 -7.74 -3.89
C GLU A 77 -8.83 -9.13 -3.74
N THR A 78 -8.24 -9.65 -4.83
CA THR A 78 -7.56 -10.96 -4.82
C THR A 78 -6.38 -10.95 -3.84
N VAL A 79 -5.55 -9.91 -3.86
CA VAL A 79 -4.42 -9.75 -2.93
C VAL A 79 -4.93 -9.71 -1.49
N GLN A 80 -5.95 -8.90 -1.22
CA GLN A 80 -6.54 -8.78 0.12
C GLN A 80 -7.05 -10.11 0.65
N GLU A 81 -7.77 -10.87 -0.19
CA GLU A 81 -8.32 -12.17 0.20
C GLU A 81 -7.21 -13.19 0.49
N ILE A 82 -6.16 -13.22 -0.33
CA ILE A 82 -5.00 -14.09 -0.08
C ILE A 82 -4.30 -13.72 1.22
N VAL A 83 -4.11 -12.43 1.49
CA VAL A 83 -3.51 -11.96 2.75
C VAL A 83 -4.38 -12.37 3.94
N ARG A 84 -5.70 -12.26 3.83
CA ARG A 84 -6.65 -12.72 4.86
C ARG A 84 -6.51 -14.22 5.11
N ILE A 85 -6.56 -15.05 4.07
CA ILE A 85 -6.40 -16.52 4.15
C ILE A 85 -5.09 -16.88 4.86
N LYS A 86 -3.98 -16.25 4.46
CA LYS A 86 -2.67 -16.49 5.09
C LYS A 86 -2.66 -16.04 6.55
N MET A 87 -3.20 -14.86 6.85
CA MET A 87 -3.26 -14.35 8.22
C MET A 87 -4.06 -15.28 9.14
N ASP A 88 -5.23 -15.73 8.68
CA ASP A 88 -6.09 -16.65 9.42
C ASP A 88 -5.38 -17.99 9.67
N ARG A 89 -4.62 -18.48 8.69
CA ARG A 89 -3.78 -19.68 8.85
C ARG A 89 -2.71 -19.49 9.91
N ILE A 90 -1.95 -18.39 9.86
CA ILE A 90 -0.87 -18.11 10.82
C ILE A 90 -1.45 -17.96 12.23
N LYS A 91 -2.57 -17.26 12.41
CA LYS A 91 -3.21 -17.09 13.72
C LYS A 91 -3.56 -18.41 14.41
N LYS A 92 -3.93 -19.45 13.65
CA LYS A 92 -4.26 -20.79 14.17
C LYS A 92 -3.05 -21.64 14.56
N GLN A 93 -1.83 -21.24 14.21
CA GLN A 93 -0.63 -22.01 14.54
C GLN A 93 -0.29 -21.90 16.05
N PRO A 94 0.41 -22.89 16.62
CA PRO A 94 0.86 -22.83 18.02
C PRO A 94 2.03 -21.87 18.21
N PHE A 95 2.15 -21.25 19.40
CA PHE A 95 3.23 -20.31 19.72
C PHE A 95 4.59 -20.97 19.95
N PHE A 96 4.63 -22.18 20.52
CA PHE A 96 5.85 -22.83 21.01
C PHE A 96 6.47 -23.80 19.99
N LYS A 97 6.23 -23.57 18.70
CA LYS A 97 6.83 -24.32 17.60
C LYS A 97 7.48 -23.35 16.62
N ASN A 98 8.55 -23.77 15.98
CA ASN A 98 9.15 -23.00 14.88
C ASN A 98 8.23 -23.05 13.66
N ASN A 99 7.46 -21.99 13.43
CA ASN A 99 6.48 -21.88 12.36
C ASN A 99 6.28 -20.42 11.91
N GLU A 100 5.28 -20.14 11.09
CA GLU A 100 5.03 -18.77 10.60
C GLU A 100 4.53 -17.84 11.70
N LYS A 101 3.87 -18.36 12.75
CA LYS A 101 3.41 -17.55 13.88
C LYS A 101 4.58 -17.14 14.76
N SER A 102 5.51 -18.04 15.08
CA SER A 102 6.74 -17.64 15.78
C SER A 102 7.50 -16.59 14.95
N LYS A 103 7.68 -16.86 13.65
CA LYS A 103 8.32 -15.94 12.70
C LYS A 103 7.66 -14.56 12.65
N TYR A 104 6.32 -14.47 12.74
CA TYR A 104 5.61 -13.19 12.81
C TYR A 104 6.11 -12.34 13.98
N PHE A 105 6.23 -12.91 15.18
CA PHE A 105 6.68 -12.19 16.36
C PHE A 105 8.20 -11.95 16.36
N ASP A 106 8.98 -12.92 15.87
CA ASP A 106 10.44 -12.82 15.80
C ASP A 106 10.89 -11.66 14.90
N LEU A 107 10.14 -11.37 13.83
CA LEU A 107 10.43 -10.28 12.90
C LEU A 107 10.04 -8.89 13.42
N LEU A 108 9.29 -8.79 14.52
CA LEU A 108 8.93 -7.48 15.08
C LEU A 108 10.17 -6.76 15.64
N PRO A 109 10.18 -5.42 15.68
CA PRO A 109 11.21 -4.66 16.38
C PRO A 109 11.31 -5.08 17.86
N GLU A 110 12.52 -5.12 18.42
CA GLU A 110 12.74 -5.49 19.84
C GLU A 110 11.97 -4.60 20.81
N GLU A 111 11.85 -3.31 20.48
CA GLU A 111 11.12 -2.34 21.30
C GLU A 111 9.59 -2.48 21.21
N SER A 112 9.08 -3.30 20.29
CA SER A 112 7.65 -3.54 20.12
C SER A 112 7.03 -4.12 21.39
N PRO A 113 5.98 -3.49 21.97
CA PRO A 113 5.25 -4.06 23.09
C PRO A 113 4.73 -5.47 22.80
N LEU A 114 4.39 -5.75 21.54
CA LEU A 114 3.89 -7.06 21.10
C LEU A 114 5.00 -8.12 21.12
N LYS A 115 6.24 -7.78 20.75
CA LYS A 115 7.39 -8.68 20.84
C LYS A 115 7.81 -8.94 22.28
N LYS A 116 7.86 -7.89 23.11
CA LYS A 116 8.13 -8.03 24.55
C LYS A 116 7.11 -8.94 25.24
N ALA A 117 5.83 -8.80 24.92
CA ALA A 117 4.78 -9.67 25.44
C ALA A 117 4.89 -11.13 24.93
N TYR A 118 5.28 -11.34 23.68
CA TYR A 118 5.58 -12.68 23.15
C TYR A 118 6.79 -13.32 23.86
N ASN A 119 7.90 -12.60 24.05
CA ASN A 119 9.06 -13.11 24.78
C ASN A 119 8.68 -13.49 26.22
N LYS A 120 7.84 -12.68 26.88
CA LYS A 120 7.28 -13.04 28.19
C LYS A 120 6.48 -14.34 28.13
N LEU A 121 5.62 -14.51 27.12
CA LEU A 121 4.81 -15.73 26.93
C LEU A 121 5.70 -16.99 26.87
N LEU A 122 6.84 -16.92 26.16
CA LEU A 122 7.75 -18.07 26.00
C LEU A 122 8.32 -18.60 27.32
N HIS A 123 8.39 -17.77 28.36
CA HIS A 123 8.88 -18.15 29.68
C HIS A 123 7.75 -18.48 30.69
N MET A 124 6.49 -18.44 30.28
CA MET A 124 5.35 -18.73 31.16
C MET A 124 5.07 -20.24 31.28
N LYS A 125 4.85 -20.71 32.51
CA LYS A 125 4.30 -22.03 32.78
C LYS A 125 2.87 -22.14 32.25
N GLU A 126 2.45 -23.37 31.93
CA GLU A 126 1.08 -23.65 31.51
C GLU A 126 0.07 -23.27 32.59
N GLY A 127 -1.06 -22.70 32.17
CA GLY A 127 -2.12 -22.22 33.05
C GLY A 127 -2.96 -21.10 32.43
N SER A 128 -4.03 -20.72 33.13
CA SER A 128 -5.02 -19.75 32.64
C SER A 128 -4.41 -18.41 32.19
N LYS A 129 -3.42 -17.90 32.93
CA LYS A 129 -2.71 -16.64 32.58
C LYS A 129 -1.96 -16.74 31.26
N ARG A 130 -1.36 -17.89 30.95
CA ARG A 130 -0.64 -18.13 29.69
C ARG A 130 -1.64 -18.18 28.54
N SER A 131 -2.71 -18.95 28.67
CA SER A 131 -3.76 -19.04 27.65
C SER A 131 -4.44 -17.70 27.37
N ALA A 132 -4.65 -16.87 28.40
CA ALA A 132 -5.17 -15.52 28.23
C ALA A 132 -4.22 -14.65 27.37
N LEU A 133 -2.91 -14.70 27.63
CA LEU A 133 -1.91 -13.96 26.86
C LEU A 133 -1.78 -14.50 25.42
N GLU A 134 -1.87 -15.81 25.20
CA GLU A 134 -1.88 -16.41 23.86
C GLU A 134 -3.05 -15.87 23.02
N ASN A 135 -4.24 -15.80 23.61
CA ASN A 135 -5.43 -15.26 22.96
C ASN A 135 -5.28 -13.76 22.69
N GLU A 136 -4.76 -13.00 23.65
CA GLU A 136 -4.50 -11.56 23.51
C GLU A 136 -3.51 -11.28 22.37
N LEU A 137 -2.36 -11.97 22.37
CA LEU A 137 -1.34 -11.82 21.34
C LEU A 137 -1.89 -12.18 19.96
N THR A 138 -2.63 -13.29 19.85
CA THR A 138 -3.26 -13.72 18.59
C THR A 138 -4.28 -12.69 18.10
N GLY A 139 -5.07 -12.12 19.00
CA GLY A 139 -6.04 -11.06 18.70
C GLY A 139 -5.37 -9.77 18.19
N LYS A 140 -4.20 -9.43 18.74
CA LYS A 140 -3.42 -8.25 18.32
C LYS A 140 -2.67 -8.44 17.01
N MET A 141 -2.45 -9.67 16.53
CA MET A 141 -1.78 -9.85 15.24
C MET A 141 -2.59 -9.21 14.10
N LYS A 142 -1.91 -8.44 13.25
CA LYS A 142 -2.52 -7.76 12.09
C LYS A 142 -1.61 -7.87 10.87
N PRO A 143 -2.19 -7.97 9.66
CA PRO A 143 -1.38 -7.94 8.45
C PRO A 143 -0.78 -6.54 8.23
N GLY A 144 0.32 -6.50 7.49
CA GLY A 144 0.87 -5.28 6.94
C GLY A 144 -0.05 -4.66 5.89
N SER A 145 0.09 -3.35 5.66
CA SER A 145 -0.75 -2.64 4.70
C SER A 145 -0.39 -3.03 3.26
N ILE A 146 -1.41 -3.16 2.42
CA ILE A 146 -1.31 -3.35 0.97
C ILE A 146 -1.39 -1.96 0.34
N ASP A 147 -0.31 -1.21 0.46
CA ASP A 147 -0.23 0.13 -0.12
C ASP A 147 -0.11 0.03 -1.65
N VAL A 148 -0.49 1.10 -2.35
CA VAL A 148 -0.40 1.17 -3.81
C VAL A 148 0.39 2.41 -4.23
N ASN A 149 0.90 2.44 -5.45
CA ASN A 149 1.61 3.57 -6.02
C ASN A 149 1.08 3.92 -7.41
N ILE A 150 0.98 5.22 -7.66
CA ILE A 150 0.74 5.79 -8.99
C ILE A 150 1.90 6.75 -9.30
N MET A 151 2.57 6.50 -10.43
CA MET A 151 3.56 7.43 -10.98
C MET A 151 2.86 8.50 -11.81
N VAL A 152 2.88 9.75 -11.33
CA VAL A 152 2.05 10.81 -11.93
C VAL A 152 2.57 11.34 -13.27
N LYS A 153 3.85 11.09 -13.61
CA LYS A 153 4.49 11.52 -14.87
C LYS A 153 4.22 10.60 -16.06
N LEU A 154 3.75 9.37 -15.84
CA LEU A 154 3.47 8.41 -16.92
C LEU A 154 1.97 8.40 -17.29
N ASP A 155 1.26 9.48 -17.00
CA ASP A 155 -0.16 9.63 -17.25
C ASP A 155 -0.42 9.86 -18.74
N ARG A 156 -0.96 8.84 -19.42
CA ARG A 156 -1.23 8.87 -20.86
C ARG A 156 -2.71 9.14 -21.12
N ILE A 157 -2.97 9.86 -22.22
CA ILE A 157 -4.29 9.98 -22.81
C ILE A 157 -4.60 8.64 -23.50
N VAL A 158 -5.80 8.12 -23.26
CA VAL A 158 -6.26 6.86 -23.85
C VAL A 158 -7.19 7.19 -25.01
N PHE A 159 -7.08 6.45 -26.12
CA PHE A 159 -7.92 6.64 -27.31
C PHE A 159 -8.93 5.50 -27.45
N GLY A 160 -10.13 5.83 -27.91
CA GLY A 160 -11.20 4.89 -28.19
C GLY A 160 -10.95 4.10 -29.47
N SER A 161 -11.80 3.10 -29.74
CA SER A 161 -11.72 2.29 -30.97
C SER A 161 -11.94 3.10 -32.25
N ASN A 162 -12.56 4.27 -32.15
CA ASN A 162 -12.75 5.24 -33.23
C ASN A 162 -11.54 6.16 -33.45
N GLY A 163 -10.45 6.03 -32.67
CA GLY A 163 -9.26 6.88 -32.76
C GLY A 163 -9.36 8.22 -32.04
N GLU A 164 -10.49 8.53 -31.40
CA GLU A 164 -10.68 9.77 -30.63
C GLU A 164 -10.21 9.59 -29.18
N PRO A 165 -9.66 10.63 -28.53
CA PRO A 165 -9.28 10.55 -27.13
C PRO A 165 -10.52 10.29 -26.27
N LEU A 166 -10.45 9.25 -25.43
CA LEU A 166 -11.37 9.09 -24.33
C LEU A 166 -11.19 10.27 -23.37
N GLY A 167 -12.28 10.70 -22.74
CA GLY A 167 -12.29 11.85 -21.82
C GLY A 167 -11.15 11.81 -20.79
N ASP A 168 -10.78 12.98 -20.27
CA ASP A 168 -9.65 13.16 -19.34
C ASP A 168 -9.73 12.22 -18.12
N GLU A 169 -10.90 11.71 -17.74
CA GLU A 169 -11.14 10.70 -16.70
C GLU A 169 -10.66 9.27 -17.01
N PHE A 170 -10.30 8.99 -18.26
CA PHE A 170 -9.80 7.69 -18.72
C PHE A 170 -8.27 7.61 -18.80
N SER A 171 -7.56 8.65 -18.35
CA SER A 171 -6.10 8.64 -18.28
C SER A 171 -5.57 7.49 -17.41
N ASP A 172 -4.35 7.02 -17.68
CA ASP A 172 -3.70 5.92 -16.96
C ASP A 172 -3.72 6.15 -15.43
N ALA A 173 -3.39 7.35 -14.96
CA ALA A 173 -3.33 7.64 -13.54
C ALA A 173 -4.72 7.70 -12.90
N LYS A 174 -5.74 8.24 -13.59
CA LYS A 174 -7.09 8.37 -13.04
C LYS A 174 -7.86 7.06 -13.04
N THR A 175 -7.69 6.25 -14.07
CA THR A 175 -8.22 4.87 -14.11
C THR A 175 -7.59 4.03 -13.00
N ALA A 176 -6.28 4.15 -12.76
CA ALA A 176 -5.62 3.48 -11.64
C ALA A 176 -6.12 3.97 -10.26
N LEU A 177 -6.27 5.30 -10.10
CA LEU A 177 -6.83 5.89 -8.90
C LEU A 177 -8.27 5.42 -8.66
N ARG A 178 -9.09 5.37 -9.71
CA ARG A 178 -10.47 4.85 -9.65
C ARG A 178 -10.50 3.38 -9.25
N GLY A 179 -9.63 2.56 -9.85
CA GLY A 179 -9.51 1.14 -9.50
C GLY A 179 -9.16 0.92 -8.02
N TYR A 180 -8.24 1.71 -7.49
CA TYR A 180 -7.88 1.68 -6.06
C TYR A 180 -8.98 2.26 -5.16
N ALA A 181 -9.60 3.36 -5.54
CA ALA A 181 -10.67 4.00 -4.78
C ALA A 181 -11.89 3.07 -4.63
N ASN A 182 -12.21 2.32 -5.69
CA ASN A 182 -13.32 1.37 -5.73
C ASN A 182 -13.01 0.03 -5.04
N SER A 183 -11.77 -0.24 -4.64
CA SER A 183 -11.44 -1.46 -3.90
C SER A 183 -11.83 -1.38 -2.42
N SER A 184 -11.96 -2.53 -1.78
CA SER A 184 -12.27 -2.68 -0.36
C SER A 184 -11.06 -2.44 0.56
N LEU A 185 -9.85 -2.30 -0.01
CA LEU A 185 -8.62 -2.03 0.72
C LEU A 185 -8.73 -0.81 1.65
N LYS A 186 -8.17 -0.96 2.86
CA LYS A 186 -7.92 0.12 3.81
C LYS A 186 -6.40 0.33 3.91
N SER A 187 -5.84 1.15 3.03
CA SER A 187 -4.38 1.29 2.88
C SER A 187 -3.98 2.69 2.39
N GLY A 188 -2.69 2.87 2.12
CA GLY A 188 -2.13 4.10 1.57
C GLY A 188 -1.99 4.05 0.04
N ILE A 189 -2.24 5.19 -0.62
CA ILE A 189 -1.78 5.46 -1.98
C ILE A 189 -0.58 6.39 -1.94
N VAL A 190 0.50 5.96 -2.58
CA VAL A 190 1.74 6.69 -2.72
C VAL A 190 1.74 7.40 -4.07
N PHE A 191 1.73 8.73 -4.07
CA PHE A 191 1.97 9.54 -5.28
C PHE A 191 3.45 9.84 -5.41
N SER A 192 4.03 9.51 -6.56
CA SER A 192 5.45 9.70 -6.85
C SER A 192 5.67 10.52 -8.13
N ALA A 193 6.88 11.06 -8.26
CA ALA A 193 7.33 11.80 -9.43
C ALA A 193 6.66 13.17 -9.65
N GLY A 194 6.31 13.89 -8.57
CA GLY A 194 5.86 15.28 -8.63
C GLY A 194 4.34 15.48 -8.49
N ILE A 195 3.84 16.64 -8.93
CA ILE A 195 2.45 17.06 -8.74
C ILE A 195 1.62 16.86 -10.02
N ASN A 196 0.45 16.22 -9.88
CA ASN A 196 -0.57 16.17 -10.93
C ASN A 196 -1.90 16.71 -10.38
N GLN A 197 -2.14 18.00 -10.64
CA GLN A 197 -3.31 18.72 -10.13
C GLN A 197 -4.63 18.15 -10.67
N ARG A 198 -4.65 17.66 -11.92
CA ARG A 198 -5.84 17.04 -12.53
C ARG A 198 -6.20 15.74 -11.83
N LEU A 199 -5.21 14.91 -11.51
CA LEU A 199 -5.39 13.68 -10.73
C LEU A 199 -5.90 13.98 -9.32
N PHE A 200 -5.31 14.97 -8.64
CA PHE A 200 -5.73 15.37 -7.29
C PHE A 200 -7.14 15.98 -7.27
N ASN A 201 -7.54 16.73 -8.31
CA ASN A 201 -8.93 17.17 -8.50
C ASN A 201 -9.87 15.97 -8.65
N TYR A 202 -9.48 14.98 -9.44
CA TYR A 202 -10.27 13.78 -9.64
C TYR A 202 -10.39 12.94 -8.37
N MET A 203 -9.33 12.89 -7.54
CA MET A 203 -9.32 12.22 -6.23
C MET A 203 -10.39 12.76 -5.26
N ALA A 204 -10.68 14.07 -5.31
CA ALA A 204 -11.69 14.69 -4.48
C ALA A 204 -13.13 14.16 -4.72
N ARG A 205 -13.36 13.40 -5.80
CA ARG A 205 -14.66 12.77 -6.08
C ARG A 205 -14.92 11.52 -5.24
N PHE A 206 -13.90 10.96 -4.59
CA PHE A 206 -14.00 9.68 -3.90
C PHE A 206 -14.09 9.87 -2.38
N LYS A 207 -15.24 9.51 -1.80
CA LYS A 207 -15.54 9.69 -0.37
C LYS A 207 -14.54 9.00 0.57
N ASP A 208 -13.93 7.89 0.16
CA ASP A 208 -13.08 7.07 1.02
C ASP A 208 -11.70 7.71 1.34
N PHE A 209 -11.36 8.83 0.68
CA PHE A 209 -10.19 9.66 1.02
C PHE A 209 -10.46 10.70 2.12
N TYR A 210 -11.71 10.87 2.52
CA TYR A 210 -12.12 11.76 3.60
C TYR A 210 -12.27 10.98 4.90
N ARG A 211 -12.24 11.70 6.03
CA ARG A 211 -12.57 11.12 7.33
C ARG A 211 -14.03 10.71 7.35
N ASP A 212 -14.29 9.51 7.85
CA ASP A 212 -15.65 9.06 8.16
C ASP A 212 -16.15 9.69 9.49
N LYS A 213 -17.36 9.32 9.90
CA LYS A 213 -17.98 9.80 11.15
C LYS A 213 -17.20 9.42 12.42
N THR A 214 -16.30 8.44 12.34
CA THR A 214 -15.41 8.02 13.44
C THR A 214 -14.06 8.73 13.39
N GLY A 215 -13.86 9.62 12.42
CA GLY A 215 -12.60 10.32 12.19
C GLY A 215 -11.56 9.47 11.45
N GLN A 216 -11.90 8.27 10.95
CA GLN A 216 -10.94 7.41 10.26
C GLN A 216 -10.92 7.67 8.76
N VAL A 217 -9.74 7.60 8.15
CA VAL A 217 -9.57 7.65 6.69
C VAL A 217 -9.30 6.26 6.15
N LYS A 218 -10.14 5.81 5.21
CA LYS A 218 -10.03 4.49 4.58
C LYS A 218 -8.88 4.45 3.57
N LYS A 219 -8.74 5.48 2.73
CA LYS A 219 -7.72 5.59 1.69
C LYS A 219 -6.75 6.71 2.05
N LYS A 220 -5.64 6.36 2.68
CA LYS A 220 -4.64 7.31 3.18
C LYS A 220 -3.80 7.87 2.02
N ILE A 221 -3.50 9.16 2.03
CA ILE A 221 -2.67 9.79 1.00
C ILE A 221 -1.22 9.87 1.49
N ILE A 222 -0.30 9.36 0.69
CA ILE A 222 1.14 9.37 0.97
C ILE A 222 1.82 10.11 -0.18
N LEU A 223 2.52 11.20 0.13
CA LEU A 223 3.19 12.01 -0.87
C LEU A 223 4.69 11.76 -0.84
N LYS A 224 5.26 11.34 -1.98
CA LYS A 224 6.70 11.44 -2.16
C LYS A 224 7.09 12.86 -2.52
N VAL A 225 8.09 13.39 -1.84
CA VAL A 225 8.52 14.79 -1.94
C VAL A 225 10.03 14.87 -2.02
N SER A 226 10.53 15.85 -2.76
CA SER A 226 11.96 16.14 -2.89
C SER A 226 12.50 16.96 -1.71
N ASP A 227 11.67 17.86 -1.18
CA ASP A 227 12.04 18.89 -0.22
C ASP A 227 10.81 19.44 0.52
N PHE A 228 11.04 20.36 1.47
CA PHE A 228 9.97 20.96 2.28
C PHE A 228 9.03 21.84 1.45
N ARG A 229 9.54 22.52 0.42
CA ARG A 229 8.68 23.35 -0.45
C ARG A 229 7.69 22.48 -1.22
N SER A 230 8.14 21.36 -1.75
CA SER A 230 7.32 20.38 -2.45
C SER A 230 6.24 19.80 -1.54
N SER A 231 6.58 19.45 -0.28
CA SER A 231 5.61 18.98 0.70
C SER A 231 4.54 20.03 1.02
N LEU A 232 4.96 21.29 1.22
CA LEU A 232 4.06 22.39 1.53
C LEU A 232 3.10 22.71 0.38
N ILE A 233 3.59 22.78 -0.86
CA ILE A 233 2.78 23.09 -2.04
C ILE A 233 1.74 22.00 -2.28
N GLN A 234 2.17 20.74 -2.32
CA GLN A 234 1.26 19.61 -2.57
C GLN A 234 0.27 19.42 -1.42
N GLY A 235 0.73 19.54 -0.17
CA GLY A 235 -0.11 19.48 1.02
C GLY A 235 -1.19 20.56 1.03
N LYS A 236 -0.82 21.82 0.77
CA LYS A 236 -1.80 22.93 0.66
C LYS A 236 -2.80 22.72 -0.46
N PHE A 237 -2.36 22.16 -1.59
CA PHE A 237 -3.25 21.89 -2.72
C PHE A 237 -4.33 20.85 -2.37
N LEU A 238 -3.96 19.77 -1.68
CA LEU A 238 -4.88 18.73 -1.22
C LEU A 238 -5.78 19.25 -0.08
N ALA A 239 -5.22 19.99 0.87
CA ALA A 239 -5.98 20.56 1.99
C ALA A 239 -7.11 21.49 1.53
N LYS A 240 -6.89 22.29 0.47
CA LYS A 240 -7.94 23.13 -0.16
C LYS A 240 -9.14 22.32 -0.69
N ARG A 241 -9.03 21.00 -0.81
CA ARG A 241 -10.08 20.07 -1.26
C ARG A 241 -10.60 19.19 -0.13
N GLY A 242 -10.20 19.47 1.12
CA GLY A 242 -10.52 18.66 2.29
C GLY A 242 -9.79 17.31 2.33
N LEU A 243 -8.76 17.12 1.50
CA LEU A 243 -7.97 15.88 1.45
C LEU A 243 -6.76 16.02 2.37
N GLU A 244 -6.59 15.06 3.28
CA GLU A 244 -5.48 15.06 4.23
C GLU A 244 -4.30 14.18 3.77
N VAL A 245 -3.08 14.71 3.91
CA VAL A 245 -1.87 13.92 3.69
C VAL A 245 -1.55 13.16 4.98
N HIS A 246 -1.53 11.84 4.89
CA HIS A 246 -1.23 10.96 6.02
C HIS A 246 0.27 10.86 6.29
N GLU A 247 1.09 10.85 5.23
CA GLU A 247 2.53 10.66 5.35
C GLU A 247 3.25 11.40 4.21
N PHE A 248 4.36 12.08 4.54
CA PHE A 248 5.32 12.58 3.56
C PHE A 248 6.55 11.66 3.55
N ARG A 249 6.90 11.12 2.38
CA ARG A 249 8.10 10.31 2.18
C ARG A 249 9.12 11.11 1.39
N ILE A 250 10.24 11.47 2.02
CA ILE A 250 11.31 12.19 1.34
C ILE A 250 12.01 11.21 0.42
N GLU A 251 11.95 11.46 -0.89
CA GLU A 251 12.59 10.62 -1.90
C GLU A 251 13.89 11.23 -2.37
N SER A 252 14.92 10.38 -2.46
CA SER A 252 16.13 10.73 -3.21
C SER A 252 15.84 10.59 -4.70
N GLY A 253 16.14 11.63 -5.49
CA GLY A 253 16.14 11.59 -6.95
C GLY A 253 17.11 10.56 -7.56
N LEU A 254 17.93 9.90 -6.74
CA LEU A 254 18.80 8.78 -7.15
C LEU A 254 18.02 7.51 -7.56
N ASN A 255 16.82 7.30 -7.01
CA ASN A 255 16.11 6.01 -7.06
C ASN A 255 15.49 5.64 -8.42
N CYS A 256 15.55 6.53 -9.42
CA CYS A 256 14.99 6.29 -10.77
C CYS A 256 16.05 6.27 -11.88
N GLY A 257 17.30 5.90 -11.57
CA GLY A 257 18.31 5.62 -12.60
C GLY A 257 19.52 6.56 -12.62
N GLY A 258 20.12 6.87 -11.46
CA GLY A 258 21.51 7.35 -11.45
C GLY A 258 21.72 8.85 -11.63
N HIS A 259 20.79 9.70 -11.17
CA HIS A 259 21.12 11.11 -10.99
C HIS A 259 21.89 11.27 -9.68
N THR A 260 23.22 11.37 -9.75
CA THR A 260 24.16 11.55 -8.61
C THR A 260 23.76 12.68 -7.65
N PHE A 261 22.82 13.55 -8.06
CA PHE A 261 22.19 14.58 -7.24
C PHE A 261 20.66 14.49 -7.33
N ALA A 262 19.99 14.33 -6.18
CA ALA A 262 18.53 14.26 -6.04
C ALA A 262 17.81 15.62 -6.27
N SER A 263 18.60 16.68 -6.37
CA SER A 263 18.25 18.10 -6.39
C SER A 263 19.42 18.83 -7.08
N ASN A 264 19.43 20.18 -7.11
CA ASN A 264 20.60 20.96 -7.57
C ASN A 264 21.82 20.82 -6.62
N GLY A 265 22.27 19.60 -6.33
CA GLY A 265 23.42 19.31 -5.46
C GLY A 265 23.14 19.33 -3.95
N ILE A 266 21.88 19.40 -3.49
CA ILE A 266 21.56 19.49 -2.07
C ILE A 266 21.54 18.08 -1.44
N LEU A 267 22.38 17.90 -0.40
CA LEU A 267 22.48 16.65 0.34
C LEU A 267 21.23 16.38 1.19
N LEU A 268 20.87 15.09 1.32
CA LEU A 268 19.70 14.64 2.08
C LEU A 268 19.67 15.17 3.54
N PRO A 269 20.78 15.23 4.31
CA PRO A 269 20.75 15.80 5.66
C PRO A 269 20.31 17.27 5.70
N THR A 270 20.63 18.06 4.67
CA THR A 270 20.19 19.46 4.56
C THR A 270 18.69 19.53 4.35
N VAL A 271 18.16 18.72 3.43
CA VAL A 271 16.71 18.60 3.20
C VAL A 271 15.99 18.18 4.48
N LEU A 272 16.51 17.19 5.20
CA LEU A 272 15.90 16.69 6.44
C LEU A 272 15.85 17.76 7.55
N LYS A 273 16.78 18.72 7.58
CA LYS A 273 16.74 19.83 8.55
C LYS A 273 15.56 20.77 8.30
N GLU A 274 15.09 20.92 7.08
CA GLU A 274 13.94 21.78 6.75
C GLU A 274 12.62 21.25 7.29
N PHE A 275 12.55 19.96 7.65
CA PHE A 275 11.36 19.31 8.20
C PHE A 275 11.34 19.26 9.74
N LYS A 276 12.38 19.77 10.41
CA LYS A 276 12.43 19.92 11.87
C LYS A 276 11.78 21.23 12.30
#